data_AF-A0A7D5RRP3-F1
#
_entry.id   AF-A0A7D5RRP3-F1
#
_cell.length_a   1.000
_cell.length_b   1.000
_cell.length_c   1.000
_cell.angle_alpha   90.00
_cell.angle_beta   90.00
_cell.angle_gamma   90.00
#
_symmetry.space_group_name_H-M   'P 1'
#
loop_
_entity.id
_entity.type
_entity.pdbx_description
1 polymer ?
#
loop_
_entity_poly.entity_id
_entity_poly.type
_entity_poly.pdbx_seq_one_letter_code
_entity_poly.pdbx_strand_id
1 'polypeptide(L)'
;MDTPYHLPERTYVPIELLTALINSRTLLSTTNLGLSQGFVSSLTQKASDEDLERDAKWFDEIKKVVHFTCAHKPTGSAQACGWYPKEKDTHPIVLLGSPGVGKSSLMMAGLSTFYNAATSIGCIARPEGVLARDSLQELNEKNRAGSIEPPTRRGAKNRIEFAVAPLDRPFEQVHFVFLDVAGEDVRTIVSGEAPNPDLRRILRNARTIVFLFDFTVEPSIREVLPDKDEYHLWRQVRESFKRTDDERKDADKKGASKAAGGISLDQFVLMTELIHLLRGEIGEEKLNETTFICVVPKADLFATSYLNANMLEDGEQYFLDEFFKRMEDMQILVPSPHAPDEGLPGKYSVFSTQVMQNALGECANISNIARECLPKIGSALPNGTSEASRMALSDRVSKGLIQYVENCFGKQNCFFLPVSPTGEDPRDAGGTPRHADNRKMAGSPTARSLGHRPNQKLAEYVFLIPVARALGLGQPEGS
;
A
#
# COMPACT_ATOMS: atom_id res chain seq x y z
N MET A 1 -0.89 -51.79 8.65
CA MET A 1 0.24 -51.37 7.79
C MET A 1 0.08 -49.88 7.64
N ASP A 2 0.72 -49.13 8.51
CA ASP A 2 0.23 -47.80 8.85
C ASP A 2 1.13 -46.79 8.14
N THR A 3 0.81 -46.52 6.88
CA THR A 3 1.43 -45.43 6.12
C THR A 3 1.27 -44.13 6.91
N PRO A 4 2.37 -43.43 7.26
CA PRO A 4 2.29 -42.21 8.05
C PRO A 4 1.37 -41.18 7.40
N TYR A 5 0.45 -40.63 8.18
CA TYR A 5 -0.40 -39.55 7.70
C TYR A 5 0.42 -38.26 7.63
N HIS A 6 0.87 -37.91 6.42
CA HIS A 6 1.52 -36.64 6.17
C HIS A 6 0.46 -35.54 6.06
N LEU A 7 0.59 -34.50 6.89
CA LEU A 7 -0.17 -33.27 6.70
C LEU A 7 0.17 -32.69 5.31
N PRO A 8 -0.84 -32.28 4.50
CA PRO A 8 -0.58 -31.60 3.24
C PRO A 8 0.33 -30.38 3.42
N GLU A 9 1.16 -30.10 2.41
CA GLU A 9 1.88 -28.83 2.33
C GLU A 9 0.90 -27.67 2.52
N ARG A 10 1.29 -26.68 3.34
CA ARG A 10 0.48 -25.49 3.68
C ARG A 10 -0.74 -25.73 4.57
N THR A 11 -0.81 -26.84 5.31
CA THR A 11 -1.86 -27.02 6.34
C THR A 11 -1.69 -26.02 7.49
N TYR A 12 -2.71 -25.20 7.75
CA TYR A 12 -2.76 -24.30 8.91
C TYR A 12 -3.33 -25.04 10.12
N VAL A 13 -2.54 -25.16 11.19
CA VAL A 13 -2.97 -25.71 12.48
C VAL A 13 -3.13 -24.53 13.46
N PRO A 14 -4.34 -24.25 13.99
CA PRO A 14 -4.53 -23.23 15.03
C PRO A 14 -3.66 -23.52 16.25
N ILE A 15 -3.15 -22.48 16.91
CA ILE A 15 -2.21 -22.65 18.03
C ILE A 15 -2.88 -23.32 19.23
N GLU A 16 -4.18 -23.12 19.38
CA GLU A 16 -5.05 -23.79 20.35
C GLU A 16 -5.13 -25.30 20.10
N LEU A 17 -5.17 -25.70 18.81
CA LEU A 17 -5.15 -27.11 18.41
C LEU A 17 -3.76 -27.72 18.60
N LEU A 18 -2.69 -26.96 18.36
CA LEU A 18 -1.31 -27.37 18.63
C LEU A 18 -1.10 -27.62 20.14
N THR A 19 -1.55 -26.71 21.00
CA THR A 19 -1.54 -26.88 22.46
C THR A 19 -2.36 -28.11 22.88
N ALA A 20 -3.55 -28.31 22.32
CA ALA A 20 -4.36 -29.50 22.60
C ALA A 20 -3.65 -30.81 22.21
N LEU A 21 -2.94 -30.84 21.07
CA LEU A 21 -2.18 -32.00 20.58
C LEU A 21 -0.89 -32.29 21.38
N ILE A 22 -0.29 -31.25 21.99
CA ILE A 22 0.84 -31.38 22.93
C ILE A 22 0.31 -31.93 24.26
N ASN A 23 -0.75 -31.34 24.80
CA ASN A 23 -1.35 -31.72 26.08
C ASN A 23 -1.98 -33.13 26.04
N SER A 24 -2.50 -33.57 24.89
CA SER A 24 -2.97 -34.95 24.68
C SER A 24 -1.83 -35.98 24.57
N ARG A 25 -0.57 -35.54 24.65
CA ARG A 25 0.67 -36.30 24.41
C ARG A 25 0.77 -36.98 23.02
N THR A 26 -0.18 -36.74 22.13
CA THR A 26 -0.24 -37.35 20.79
C THR A 26 0.90 -36.86 19.89
N LEU A 27 1.32 -35.60 20.05
CA LEU A 27 2.53 -35.06 19.43
C LEU A 27 3.82 -35.71 19.95
N LEU A 28 3.86 -36.10 21.24
CA LEU A 28 5.03 -36.66 21.90
C LEU A 28 5.23 -38.15 21.63
N SER A 29 4.15 -38.89 21.34
CA SER A 29 4.20 -40.31 20.95
C SER A 29 4.44 -40.55 19.45
N THR A 30 4.35 -39.50 18.61
CA THR A 30 4.41 -39.63 17.15
C THR A 30 5.74 -39.14 16.58
N THR A 31 6.68 -40.06 16.37
CA THR A 31 8.05 -39.78 15.89
C THR A 31 8.16 -39.17 14.48
N ASN A 32 7.07 -39.14 13.70
CA ASN A 32 7.07 -38.80 12.28
C ASN A 32 6.72 -37.33 11.96
N LEU A 33 6.57 -36.45 12.97
CA LEU A 33 6.19 -35.05 12.78
C LEU A 33 7.38 -34.10 12.49
N GLY A 34 8.57 -34.63 12.20
CA GLY A 34 9.75 -33.84 11.80
C GLY A 34 10.39 -33.01 12.93
N LEU A 35 9.90 -33.16 14.17
CA LEU A 35 10.49 -32.52 15.35
C LEU A 35 11.83 -33.19 15.70
N SER A 36 12.83 -32.39 16.06
CA SER A 36 14.15 -32.94 16.43
C SER A 36 14.06 -33.72 17.75
N GLN A 37 14.78 -34.84 17.86
CA GLN A 37 14.76 -35.66 19.09
C GLN A 37 15.15 -34.84 20.33
N GLY A 38 16.14 -33.95 20.23
CA GLY A 38 16.53 -33.07 21.34
C GLY A 38 15.39 -32.16 21.81
N PHE A 39 14.61 -31.60 20.89
CA PHE A 39 13.44 -30.77 21.23
C PHE A 39 12.33 -31.60 21.91
N VAL A 40 12.02 -32.79 21.38
CA VAL A 40 11.03 -33.70 21.99
C VAL A 40 11.49 -34.14 23.39
N SER A 41 12.77 -34.49 23.57
CA SER A 41 13.34 -34.84 24.88
C SER A 41 13.29 -33.67 25.86
N SER A 42 13.64 -32.45 25.45
CA SER A 42 13.58 -31.26 26.31
C SER A 42 12.14 -30.90 26.72
N LEU A 43 11.17 -31.01 25.81
CA LEU A 43 9.74 -30.85 26.13
C LEU A 43 9.25 -31.94 27.10
N THR A 44 9.62 -33.20 26.85
CA THR A 44 9.20 -34.34 27.68
C THR A 44 9.78 -34.24 29.09
N GLN A 45 11.04 -33.81 29.23
CA GLN A 45 11.70 -33.61 30.52
C GLN A 45 11.13 -32.40 31.27
N LYS A 46 10.90 -31.26 30.61
CA LYS A 46 10.22 -30.13 31.28
C LYS A 46 8.80 -30.51 31.72
N ALA A 47 8.06 -31.27 30.91
CA ALA A 47 6.70 -31.71 31.21
C ALA A 47 6.60 -32.89 32.22
N SER A 48 7.73 -33.46 32.66
CA SER A 48 7.77 -34.39 33.81
C SER A 48 8.08 -33.69 35.13
N ASP A 49 8.65 -32.48 35.07
CA ASP A 49 9.28 -31.82 36.23
C ASP A 49 8.41 -30.70 36.84
N GLU A 50 7.31 -30.29 36.18
CA GLU A 50 6.33 -29.31 36.69
C GLU A 50 4.88 -29.79 36.51
N ASP A 51 4.05 -29.64 37.54
CA ASP A 51 2.60 -29.86 37.46
C ASP A 51 1.95 -28.87 36.47
N LEU A 52 1.17 -29.41 35.53
CA LEU A 52 0.63 -28.72 34.35
C LEU A 52 -0.43 -27.63 34.62
N GLU A 53 -0.73 -27.27 35.87
CA GLU A 53 -1.80 -26.32 36.24
C GLU A 53 -1.39 -24.82 36.13
N ARG A 54 -0.35 -24.47 35.36
CA ARG A 54 0.09 -23.06 35.16
C ARG A 54 0.33 -22.69 33.70
N ASP A 55 -0.72 -22.84 32.89
CA ASP A 55 -0.79 -22.54 31.45
C ASP A 55 -0.06 -21.25 31.02
N ALA A 56 -0.23 -20.14 31.75
CA ALA A 56 0.32 -18.84 31.35
C ALA A 56 1.86 -18.77 31.36
N LYS A 57 2.53 -19.51 32.26
CA LYS A 57 4.00 -19.43 32.39
C LYS A 57 4.71 -20.36 31.40
N TRP A 58 4.10 -21.52 31.14
CA TRP A 58 4.51 -22.44 30.09
C TRP A 58 4.34 -21.84 28.69
N PHE A 59 3.28 -21.07 28.47
CA PHE A 59 3.06 -20.33 27.22
C PHE A 59 4.23 -19.40 26.86
N ASP A 60 4.75 -18.65 27.84
CA ASP A 60 5.90 -17.75 27.62
C ASP A 60 7.25 -18.49 27.55
N GLU A 61 7.42 -19.64 28.21
CA GLU A 61 8.60 -20.50 28.01
C GLU A 61 8.62 -21.15 26.62
N ILE A 62 7.48 -21.65 26.12
CA ILE A 62 7.38 -22.21 24.76
C ILE A 62 7.67 -21.15 23.70
N LYS A 63 7.15 -19.92 23.85
CA LYS A 63 7.46 -18.80 22.94
C LYS A 63 8.96 -18.52 22.82
N LYS A 64 9.72 -18.59 23.92
CA LYS A 64 11.18 -18.32 23.92
C LYS A 64 11.99 -19.37 23.16
N VAL A 65 11.48 -20.59 23.02
CA VAL A 65 12.21 -21.73 22.45
C VAL A 65 11.86 -21.97 20.98
N VAL A 66 10.72 -21.46 20.50
CA VAL A 66 10.15 -21.87 19.21
C VAL A 66 10.28 -20.81 18.11
N HIS A 67 11.15 -21.12 17.14
CA HIS A 67 11.21 -20.49 15.82
C HIS A 67 11.60 -21.57 14.72
N PHE A 68 11.12 -21.57 13.45
CA PHE A 68 11.49 -22.57 12.38
C PHE A 68 11.39 -22.27 10.80
N THR A 69 11.52 -21.05 10.22
CA THR A 69 11.41 -20.75 8.74
C THR A 69 12.44 -21.44 7.83
N CYS A 70 12.26 -21.23 6.52
CA CYS A 70 12.83 -21.98 5.41
C CYS A 70 14.05 -21.30 4.77
N ALA A 71 15.23 -21.89 4.95
CA ALA A 71 16.38 -21.68 4.08
C ALA A 71 16.34 -22.68 2.91
N HIS A 72 16.61 -22.22 1.69
CA HIS A 72 16.80 -23.09 0.53
C HIS A 72 18.16 -22.83 -0.11
N LYS A 73 19.00 -23.86 -0.13
CA LYS A 73 19.81 -24.31 -1.28
C LYS A 73 20.34 -25.75 -1.00
N PRO A 74 20.72 -26.53 -2.03
CA PRO A 74 20.16 -27.88 -2.13
C PRO A 74 21.21 -28.99 -2.16
N THR A 75 21.16 -29.91 -1.19
CA THR A 75 21.91 -31.18 -1.25
C THR A 75 21.17 -32.32 -0.53
N GLY A 76 20.57 -33.22 -1.31
CA GLY A 76 20.58 -34.67 -1.04
C GLY A 76 19.74 -35.25 0.12
N SER A 77 19.19 -34.47 1.05
CA SER A 77 18.35 -34.99 2.14
C SER A 77 17.02 -34.24 2.24
N ALA A 78 15.93 -35.01 2.38
CA ALA A 78 14.61 -34.45 2.64
C ALA A 78 14.60 -33.81 4.04
N GLN A 79 14.34 -32.50 4.11
CA GLN A 79 14.17 -31.77 5.38
C GLN A 79 12.90 -30.91 5.36
N ALA A 80 12.28 -30.82 6.54
CA ALA A 80 10.90 -30.38 6.72
C ALA A 80 10.72 -28.84 6.66
N CYS A 81 9.50 -28.42 6.32
CA CYS A 81 9.07 -27.02 6.35
C CYS A 81 8.52 -26.59 7.72
N GLY A 82 8.81 -25.36 8.17
CA GLY A 82 8.34 -24.78 9.44
C GLY A 82 8.29 -23.23 9.46
N TRP A 83 8.05 -22.62 10.63
CA TRP A 83 7.72 -21.18 10.83
C TRP A 83 8.57 -20.46 11.92
N TYR A 84 9.59 -19.63 11.57
CA TYR A 84 10.38 -18.72 12.47
C TYR A 84 9.58 -17.41 12.57
N PRO A 85 9.09 -17.01 13.76
CA PRO A 85 9.13 -15.60 14.15
C PRO A 85 10.52 -15.02 13.90
N LYS A 86 10.61 -13.72 13.59
CA LYS A 86 11.90 -13.03 13.51
C LYS A 86 12.24 -12.53 14.91
N GLU A 87 13.50 -12.67 15.35
CA GLU A 87 13.96 -12.13 16.64
C GLU A 87 13.80 -10.61 16.72
N LYS A 88 13.80 -9.95 15.56
CA LYS A 88 13.61 -8.52 15.40
C LYS A 88 12.19 -8.20 14.96
N ASP A 89 11.70 -7.10 15.54
CA ASP A 89 10.39 -6.54 15.26
C ASP A 89 10.17 -6.33 13.75
N THR A 90 8.98 -6.73 13.30
CA THR A 90 8.54 -6.56 11.92
C THR A 90 7.43 -5.53 11.88
N HIS A 91 7.53 -4.56 10.98
CA HIS A 91 6.58 -3.47 10.79
C HIS A 91 5.60 -3.82 9.65
N PRO A 92 4.33 -4.16 9.97
CA PRO A 92 3.36 -4.51 8.94
C PRO A 92 2.68 -3.24 8.44
N ILE A 93 2.76 -3.04 7.12
CA ILE A 93 2.29 -1.86 6.39
C ILE A 93 1.19 -2.32 5.45
N VAL A 94 -0.03 -1.85 5.68
CA VAL A 94 -1.24 -2.38 5.03
C VAL A 94 -1.82 -1.35 4.07
N LEU A 95 -1.89 -1.70 2.79
CA LEU A 95 -2.49 -0.86 1.75
C LEU A 95 -3.97 -1.19 1.61
N LEU A 96 -4.81 -0.17 1.83
CA LEU A 96 -6.27 -0.25 1.90
C LEU A 96 -6.90 0.80 0.97
N GLY A 97 -8.12 0.51 0.53
CA GLY A 97 -8.88 1.38 -0.39
C GLY A 97 -9.78 0.55 -1.31
N SER A 98 -10.79 1.19 -1.89
CA SER A 98 -11.84 0.53 -2.67
C SER A 98 -11.33 -0.13 -3.97
N PRO A 99 -12.14 -0.94 -4.68
CA PRO A 99 -11.74 -1.50 -5.97
C PRO A 99 -11.44 -0.39 -7.00
N GLY A 100 -10.28 -0.48 -7.66
CA GLY A 100 -9.87 0.42 -8.75
C GLY A 100 -9.05 1.65 -8.35
N VAL A 101 -8.83 1.93 -7.06
CA VAL A 101 -8.12 3.15 -6.59
C VAL A 101 -6.59 3.16 -6.82
N GLY A 102 -6.05 2.22 -7.59
CA GLY A 102 -4.63 2.21 -7.97
C GLY A 102 -3.63 1.63 -6.96
N LYS A 103 -4.08 0.84 -5.96
CA LYS A 103 -3.19 0.21 -4.95
C LYS A 103 -2.04 -0.61 -5.57
N SER A 104 -2.37 -1.45 -6.55
CA SER A 104 -1.42 -2.29 -7.27
C SER A 104 -0.42 -1.45 -8.08
N SER A 105 -0.87 -0.34 -8.68
CA SER A 105 0.00 0.63 -9.38
C SER A 105 0.93 1.37 -8.42
N LEU A 106 0.44 1.76 -7.25
CA LEU A 106 1.25 2.37 -6.18
C LEU A 106 2.32 1.40 -5.68
N MET A 107 1.97 0.12 -5.48
CA MET A 107 2.92 -0.92 -5.09
C MET A 107 3.96 -1.17 -6.19
N MET A 108 3.55 -1.30 -7.46
CA MET A 108 4.49 -1.50 -8.57
C MET A 108 5.45 -0.32 -8.75
N ALA A 109 4.95 0.90 -8.91
CA ALA A 109 5.80 2.05 -9.23
C ALA A 109 6.54 2.58 -7.99
N GLY A 110 5.83 2.80 -6.88
CA GLY A 110 6.38 3.39 -5.66
C GLY A 110 7.36 2.48 -4.94
N LEU A 111 7.01 1.20 -4.70
CA LEU A 111 7.90 0.28 -3.98
C LEU A 111 9.14 -0.07 -4.81
N SER A 112 9.00 -0.25 -6.14
CA SER A 112 10.14 -0.48 -7.02
C SER A 112 11.06 0.74 -7.06
N THR A 113 10.52 1.95 -7.15
CA THR A 113 11.34 3.18 -7.14
C THR A 113 12.01 3.39 -5.78
N PHE A 114 11.30 3.21 -4.67
CA PHE A 114 11.89 3.19 -3.31
C PHE A 114 13.04 2.17 -3.21
N TYR A 115 12.83 0.92 -3.64
CA TYR A 115 13.84 -0.13 -3.55
C TYR A 115 15.11 0.21 -4.35
N ASN A 116 14.94 0.66 -5.60
CA ASN A 116 16.09 1.01 -6.46
C ASN A 116 16.86 2.24 -5.98
N ALA A 117 16.21 3.13 -5.22
CA ALA A 117 16.81 4.36 -4.68
C ALA A 117 17.11 4.30 -3.17
N ALA A 118 16.94 3.15 -2.53
CA ALA A 118 17.19 2.97 -1.09
C ALA A 118 18.62 3.41 -0.71
N THR A 119 19.61 3.18 -1.58
CA THR A 119 21.00 3.62 -1.38
C THR A 119 21.17 5.13 -1.47
N SER A 120 20.36 5.83 -2.27
CA SER A 120 20.38 7.29 -2.39
C SER A 120 19.87 7.98 -1.12
N ILE A 121 18.94 7.34 -0.39
CA ILE A 121 18.47 7.76 0.94
C ILE A 121 19.29 7.15 2.10
N GLY A 122 20.51 6.69 1.83
CA GLY A 122 21.41 6.23 2.89
C GLY A 122 21.10 4.84 3.48
N CYS A 123 20.25 4.04 2.84
CA CYS A 123 19.78 2.75 3.33
C CYS A 123 20.18 1.59 2.41
N ILE A 124 20.16 0.36 2.94
CA ILE A 124 20.18 -0.87 2.15
C ILE A 124 18.87 -1.61 2.38
N ALA A 125 17.99 -1.61 1.38
CA ALA A 125 16.82 -2.48 1.34
C ALA A 125 17.21 -3.86 0.77
N ARG A 126 16.77 -4.94 1.43
CA ARG A 126 17.03 -6.32 1.02
C ARG A 126 15.73 -7.13 1.07
N PRO A 127 15.22 -7.68 -0.05
CA PRO A 127 14.06 -8.57 -0.04
C PRO A 127 14.34 -9.86 0.76
N GLU A 128 13.39 -10.27 1.61
CA GLU A 128 13.57 -11.40 2.52
C GLU A 128 13.13 -12.73 1.90
N GLY A 129 14.08 -13.66 1.75
CA GLY A 129 13.85 -14.95 1.10
C GLY A 129 13.81 -14.87 -0.44
N VAL A 130 13.44 -15.98 -1.08
CA VAL A 130 13.39 -16.10 -2.55
C VAL A 130 12.10 -15.50 -3.11
N LEU A 131 10.94 -15.81 -2.51
CA LEU A 131 9.65 -15.30 -2.98
C LEU A 131 9.59 -13.75 -3.01
N ALA A 132 10.11 -13.07 -1.98
CA ALA A 132 10.15 -11.61 -1.99
C ALA A 132 11.11 -11.03 -3.05
N ARG A 133 12.18 -11.75 -3.40
CA ARG A 133 13.08 -11.39 -4.52
C ARG A 133 12.36 -11.51 -5.84
N ASP A 134 11.70 -12.64 -6.08
CA ASP A 134 11.03 -12.94 -7.34
C ASP A 134 9.87 -11.96 -7.59
N SER A 135 9.03 -11.72 -6.56
CA SER A 135 7.94 -10.72 -6.65
C SER A 135 8.47 -9.30 -6.88
N LEU A 136 9.58 -8.93 -6.23
CA LEU A 136 10.20 -7.61 -6.41
C LEU A 136 10.87 -7.48 -7.79
N GLN A 137 11.44 -8.56 -8.33
CA GLN A 137 11.96 -8.59 -9.69
C GLN A 137 10.82 -8.43 -10.70
N GLU A 138 9.71 -9.15 -10.54
CA GLU A 138 8.50 -9.02 -11.38
C GLU A 138 7.96 -7.57 -11.36
N LEU A 139 7.82 -6.96 -10.19
CA LEU A 139 7.40 -5.55 -10.08
C LEU A 139 8.39 -4.60 -10.78
N ASN A 140 9.70 -4.82 -10.65
CA ASN A 140 10.71 -4.00 -11.31
C ASN A 140 10.68 -4.14 -12.84
N GLU A 141 10.48 -5.36 -13.35
CA GLU A 141 10.36 -5.62 -14.79
C GLU A 141 9.10 -4.97 -15.36
N LYS A 142 7.95 -5.12 -14.68
CA LYS A 142 6.70 -4.45 -15.05
C LYS A 142 6.78 -2.93 -15.00
N ASN A 143 7.42 -2.38 -13.96
CA ASN A 143 7.65 -0.94 -13.81
C ASN A 143 8.54 -0.41 -14.96
N ARG A 144 9.62 -1.12 -15.32
CA ARG A 144 10.47 -0.76 -16.48
C ARG A 144 9.71 -0.84 -17.81
N ALA A 145 8.81 -1.80 -17.95
CA ALA A 145 7.96 -1.99 -19.12
C ALA A 145 6.72 -1.06 -19.15
N GLY A 146 6.55 -0.17 -18.17
CA GLY A 146 5.38 0.72 -18.12
C GLY A 146 4.05 0.00 -17.96
N SER A 147 4.04 -1.24 -17.48
CA SER A 147 2.81 -2.03 -17.34
C SER A 147 1.85 -1.32 -16.38
N ILE A 148 0.54 -1.43 -16.60
CA ILE A 148 -0.48 -1.03 -15.62
C ILE A 148 -1.07 -2.29 -15.01
N GLU A 149 -0.80 -2.50 -13.72
CA GLU A 149 -1.29 -3.69 -13.01
C GLU A 149 -2.82 -3.71 -12.93
N PRO A 150 -3.48 -4.86 -13.21
CA PRO A 150 -4.90 -5.01 -12.96
C PRO A 150 -5.19 -5.01 -11.45
N PRO A 151 -6.45 -4.76 -11.04
CA PRO A 151 -6.85 -4.86 -9.63
C PRO A 151 -6.51 -6.22 -9.01
N THR A 152 -5.94 -6.18 -7.80
CA THR A 152 -5.66 -7.37 -6.98
C THR A 152 -6.94 -8.16 -6.74
N ARG A 153 -6.96 -9.43 -7.19
CA ARG A 153 -8.14 -10.29 -7.18
C ARG A 153 -8.62 -10.57 -5.74
N ARG A 154 -9.94 -10.66 -5.54
CA ARG A 154 -10.55 -11.03 -4.23
C ARG A 154 -9.89 -12.26 -3.62
N GLY A 155 -9.54 -12.19 -2.33
CA GLY A 155 -8.85 -13.27 -1.61
C GLY A 155 -7.35 -13.43 -1.93
N ALA A 156 -6.83 -12.78 -2.97
CA ALA A 156 -5.39 -12.64 -3.18
C ALA A 156 -4.83 -11.47 -2.35
N LYS A 157 -3.56 -11.58 -1.96
CA LYS A 157 -2.84 -10.56 -1.22
C LYS A 157 -1.43 -10.47 -1.79
N ASN A 158 -1.02 -9.32 -2.29
CA ASN A 158 0.37 -9.13 -2.68
C ASN A 158 1.16 -8.79 -1.42
N ARG A 159 2.14 -9.63 -1.07
CA ARG A 159 2.93 -9.51 0.15
C ARG A 159 4.41 -9.51 -0.21
N ILE A 160 5.11 -8.43 0.13
CA ILE A 160 6.55 -8.31 -0.11
C ILE A 160 7.24 -7.94 1.20
N GLU A 161 8.30 -8.69 1.52
CA GLU A 161 9.06 -8.59 2.77
C GLU A 161 10.43 -7.96 2.50
N PHE A 162 10.84 -7.01 3.33
CA PHE A 162 12.16 -6.36 3.27
C PHE A 162 12.80 -6.24 4.64
N ALA A 163 14.11 -6.50 4.70
CA ALA A 163 14.97 -5.94 5.73
C ALA A 163 15.58 -4.64 5.20
N VAL A 164 15.46 -3.54 5.95
CA VAL A 164 16.13 -2.27 5.64
C VAL A 164 17.08 -1.93 6.79
N ALA A 165 18.30 -1.51 6.46
CA ALA A 165 19.27 -0.99 7.44
C ALA A 165 19.92 0.30 6.92
N PRO A 166 20.34 1.21 7.81
CA PRO A 166 21.22 2.33 7.45
C PRO A 166 22.55 1.84 6.86
N LEU A 167 23.17 2.61 5.95
CA LEU A 167 24.45 2.28 5.31
C LEU A 167 25.62 2.27 6.31
N ASP A 168 25.61 3.17 7.29
CA ASP A 168 26.56 3.28 8.41
C ASP A 168 26.40 2.13 9.42
N ARG A 169 25.17 1.62 9.59
CA ARG A 169 24.81 0.57 10.56
C ARG A 169 24.11 -0.63 9.88
N PRO A 170 24.76 -1.34 8.95
CA PRO A 170 24.13 -2.37 8.11
C PRO A 170 23.66 -3.64 8.86
N PHE A 171 24.01 -3.76 10.14
CA PHE A 171 23.59 -4.81 11.07
C PHE A 171 22.29 -4.45 11.83
N GLU A 172 21.94 -3.17 11.91
CA GLU A 172 20.69 -2.64 12.51
C GLU A 172 19.53 -2.74 11.51
N GLN A 173 19.30 -3.96 11.03
CA GLN A 173 18.18 -4.29 10.14
C GLN A 173 16.86 -4.20 10.90
N VAL A 174 15.90 -3.47 10.32
CA VAL A 174 14.48 -3.45 10.68
C VAL A 174 13.71 -4.15 9.56
N HIS A 175 12.70 -4.93 9.93
CA HIS A 175 11.94 -5.77 9.00
C HIS A 175 10.60 -5.14 8.68
N PHE A 176 10.16 -5.22 7.42
CA PHE A 176 8.96 -4.59 6.90
C PHE A 176 8.17 -5.58 6.05
N VAL A 177 6.84 -5.57 6.20
CA VAL A 177 5.93 -6.39 5.39
C VAL A 177 4.91 -5.46 4.75
N PHE A 178 5.03 -5.24 3.45
CA PHE A 178 4.04 -4.50 2.67
C PHE A 178 2.96 -5.46 2.20
N LEU A 179 1.71 -5.12 2.47
CA LEU A 179 0.55 -5.99 2.29
C LEU A 179 -0.57 -5.24 1.55
N ASP A 180 -0.74 -5.55 0.27
CA ASP A 180 -1.84 -5.05 -0.55
C ASP A 180 -3.07 -5.96 -0.41
N VAL A 181 -4.17 -5.39 0.06
CA VAL A 181 -5.44 -6.07 0.32
C VAL A 181 -6.41 -5.83 -0.84
N ALA A 182 -7.02 -6.90 -1.37
CA ALA A 182 -8.04 -6.78 -2.42
C ALA A 182 -9.14 -5.77 -2.05
N GLY A 183 -9.52 -4.91 -3.01
CA GLY A 183 -10.50 -3.83 -2.75
C GLY A 183 -11.89 -4.36 -2.38
N GLU A 184 -12.21 -5.56 -2.84
CA GLU A 184 -13.44 -6.30 -2.56
C GLU A 184 -13.52 -6.74 -1.10
N ASP A 185 -12.39 -7.14 -0.49
CA ASP A 185 -12.32 -7.47 0.93
C ASP A 185 -12.46 -6.21 1.80
N VAL A 186 -11.86 -5.09 1.38
CA VAL A 186 -12.02 -3.78 2.03
C VAL A 186 -13.47 -3.28 1.94
N ARG A 187 -14.16 -3.53 0.82
CA ARG A 187 -15.57 -3.15 0.62
C ARG A 187 -16.52 -3.85 1.61
N THR A 188 -16.16 -5.02 2.16
CA THR A 188 -17.03 -5.72 3.14
C THR A 188 -17.23 -4.94 4.45
N ILE A 189 -16.33 -3.99 4.76
CA ILE A 189 -16.46 -3.12 5.95
C ILE A 189 -17.76 -2.30 5.93
N VAL A 190 -18.22 -1.92 4.74
CA VAL A 190 -19.34 -1.00 4.52
C VAL A 190 -20.56 -1.65 3.83
N SER A 191 -20.50 -2.95 3.53
CA SER A 191 -21.65 -3.68 2.94
C SER A 191 -22.68 -4.12 4.00
N GLY A 192 -22.40 -3.94 5.29
CA GLY A 192 -23.18 -4.53 6.39
C GLY A 192 -22.94 -6.03 6.58
N GLU A 193 -22.10 -6.66 5.77
CA GLU A 193 -21.60 -8.01 6.00
C GLU A 193 -20.56 -8.00 7.13
N ALA A 194 -20.38 -9.13 7.82
CA ALA A 194 -19.31 -9.25 8.81
C ALA A 194 -17.93 -9.12 8.11
N PRO A 195 -17.05 -8.19 8.52
CA PRO A 195 -15.76 -8.00 7.87
C PRO A 195 -14.93 -9.29 7.86
N ASN A 196 -14.26 -9.55 6.74
CA ASN A 196 -13.44 -10.74 6.55
C ASN A 196 -12.51 -10.99 7.77
N PRO A 197 -12.58 -12.14 8.46
CA PRO A 197 -11.76 -12.41 9.66
C PRO A 197 -10.26 -12.22 9.43
N ASP A 198 -9.82 -12.48 8.21
CA ASP A 198 -8.43 -12.35 7.78
C ASP A 198 -8.01 -10.88 7.64
N LEU A 199 -8.95 -10.00 7.25
CA LEU A 199 -8.75 -8.55 7.25
C LEU A 199 -8.65 -8.02 8.69
N ARG A 200 -9.55 -8.46 9.59
CA ARG A 200 -9.48 -8.11 11.02
C ARG A 200 -8.13 -8.48 11.64
N ARG A 201 -7.63 -9.69 11.35
CA ARG A 201 -6.30 -10.16 11.77
C ARG A 201 -5.14 -9.33 11.21
N ILE A 202 -5.24 -8.85 9.98
CA ILE A 202 -4.24 -7.95 9.38
C ILE A 202 -4.27 -6.58 10.07
N LEU A 203 -5.45 -5.99 10.23
CA LEU A 203 -5.64 -4.67 10.87
C LEU A 203 -5.14 -4.64 12.31
N ARG A 204 -5.41 -5.70 13.10
CA ARG A 204 -4.95 -5.84 14.50
C ARG A 204 -3.43 -5.72 14.68
N ASN A 205 -2.67 -6.10 13.65
CA ASN A 205 -1.22 -6.17 13.65
C ASN A 205 -0.55 -5.04 12.85
N ALA A 206 -1.30 -4.18 12.17
CA ALA A 206 -0.74 -3.08 11.40
C ALA A 206 0.03 -2.09 12.31
N ARG A 207 1.22 -1.66 11.88
CA ARG A 207 1.92 -0.48 12.42
C ARG A 207 1.71 0.75 11.54
N THR A 208 1.39 0.55 10.27
CA THR A 208 1.07 1.61 9.33
C THR A 208 -0.12 1.23 8.45
N ILE A 209 -1.09 2.13 8.37
CA ILE A 209 -2.22 2.06 7.46
C ILE A 209 -1.97 3.03 6.31
N VAL A 210 -1.94 2.52 5.08
CA VAL A 210 -1.88 3.32 3.86
C VAL A 210 -3.27 3.28 3.22
N PHE A 211 -4.03 4.36 3.32
CA PHE A 211 -5.38 4.45 2.77
C PHE A 211 -5.40 5.28 1.49
N LEU A 212 -5.78 4.68 0.37
CA LEU A 212 -5.92 5.38 -0.90
C LEU A 212 -7.31 6.02 -1.00
N PHE A 213 -7.35 7.36 -0.98
CA PHE A 213 -8.53 8.21 -1.14
C PHE A 213 -8.54 8.80 -2.56
N ASP A 214 -9.20 8.12 -3.49
CA ASP A 214 -9.19 8.49 -4.91
C ASP A 214 -10.34 9.45 -5.24
N PHE A 215 -10.04 10.75 -5.35
CA PHE A 215 -11.04 11.76 -5.70
C PHE A 215 -11.75 11.49 -7.05
N THR A 216 -11.18 10.68 -7.96
CA THR A 216 -11.82 10.28 -9.23
C THR A 216 -12.83 9.14 -9.11
N VAL A 217 -13.17 8.69 -7.90
CA VAL A 217 -14.31 7.78 -7.64
C VAL A 217 -15.23 8.26 -6.50
N GLU A 218 -14.92 9.39 -5.88
CA GLU A 218 -15.64 9.92 -4.72
C GLU A 218 -16.98 10.57 -5.14
N PRO A 219 -18.15 10.06 -4.68
CA PRO A 219 -19.45 10.58 -5.08
C PRO A 219 -19.63 12.07 -4.77
N SER A 220 -19.20 12.52 -3.58
CA SER A 220 -19.38 13.90 -3.13
C SER A 220 -18.57 14.94 -3.93
N ILE A 221 -17.55 14.50 -4.67
CA ILE A 221 -16.84 15.32 -5.66
C ILE A 221 -17.56 15.23 -7.00
N ARG A 222 -17.91 14.01 -7.45
CA ARG A 222 -18.59 13.76 -8.73
C ARG A 222 -19.88 14.58 -8.88
N GLU A 223 -20.67 14.68 -7.82
CA GLU A 223 -21.97 15.38 -7.81
C GLU A 223 -21.87 16.89 -7.99
N VAL A 224 -20.71 17.50 -7.68
CA VAL A 224 -20.47 18.95 -7.83
C VAL A 224 -19.61 19.31 -9.03
N LEU A 225 -19.15 18.32 -9.81
CA LEU A 225 -18.59 18.56 -11.14
C LEU A 225 -19.73 18.92 -12.11
N PRO A 226 -19.53 19.86 -13.05
CA PRO A 226 -20.54 20.15 -14.06
C PRO A 226 -20.88 18.92 -14.89
N ASP A 227 -22.09 18.84 -15.43
CA ASP A 227 -22.49 17.72 -16.29
C ASP A 227 -22.11 17.94 -17.77
N LYS A 228 -21.86 19.19 -18.16
CA LYS A 228 -21.61 19.58 -19.56
C LYS A 228 -20.17 19.33 -20.03
N ASP A 229 -20.00 18.81 -21.26
CA ASP A 229 -18.68 18.59 -21.90
C ASP A 229 -17.95 19.90 -22.27
N GLU A 230 -18.60 21.06 -22.09
CA GLU A 230 -18.07 22.42 -22.30
C GLU A 230 -16.84 22.74 -21.42
N TYR A 231 -16.71 22.15 -20.22
CA TYR A 231 -15.56 22.38 -19.35
C TYR A 231 -14.41 21.43 -19.68
N HIS A 232 -13.47 21.89 -20.52
CA HIS A 232 -12.31 21.12 -20.97
C HIS A 232 -11.45 20.62 -19.81
N LEU A 233 -11.22 21.49 -18.81
CA LEU A 233 -10.51 21.20 -17.56
C LEU A 233 -10.91 19.84 -16.96
N TRP A 234 -12.20 19.66 -16.64
CA TRP A 234 -12.73 18.49 -15.93
C TRP A 234 -12.96 17.25 -16.81
N ARG A 235 -12.67 17.32 -18.12
CA ARG A 235 -12.93 16.21 -19.06
C ARG A 235 -12.13 14.95 -18.70
N GLN A 236 -10.83 15.09 -18.44
CA GLN A 236 -9.95 13.96 -18.09
C GLN A 236 -10.40 13.28 -16.78
N VAL A 237 -10.80 14.08 -15.77
CA VAL A 237 -11.35 13.57 -14.50
C VAL A 237 -12.62 12.75 -14.75
N ARG A 238 -13.58 13.26 -15.56
CA ARG A 238 -14.81 12.52 -15.90
C ARG A 238 -14.56 11.27 -16.74
N GLU A 239 -13.58 11.28 -17.61
CA GLU A 239 -13.16 10.09 -18.35
C GLU A 239 -12.55 9.04 -17.41
N SER A 240 -11.78 9.45 -16.41
CA SER A 240 -11.29 8.57 -15.34
C SER A 240 -12.46 7.97 -14.52
N PHE A 241 -13.48 8.76 -14.17
CA PHE A 241 -14.72 8.27 -13.55
C PHE A 241 -15.40 7.20 -14.42
N LYS A 242 -15.71 7.52 -15.69
CA LYS A 242 -16.38 6.60 -16.64
C LYS A 242 -15.58 5.30 -16.81
N ARG A 243 -14.27 5.40 -17.03
CA ARG A 243 -13.35 4.26 -17.16
C ARG A 243 -13.37 3.37 -15.92
N THR A 244 -13.30 3.95 -14.73
CA THR A 244 -13.28 3.18 -13.48
C THR A 244 -14.63 2.50 -13.20
N ASP A 245 -15.75 3.16 -13.53
CA ASP A 245 -17.09 2.56 -13.45
C ASP A 245 -17.27 1.41 -14.45
N ASP A 246 -16.78 1.55 -15.68
CA ASP A 246 -16.91 0.51 -16.70
C ASP A 246 -15.98 -0.69 -16.44
N GLU A 247 -14.77 -0.47 -15.92
CA GLU A 247 -13.88 -1.53 -15.44
C GLU A 247 -14.51 -2.35 -14.30
N ARG A 248 -15.18 -1.70 -13.35
CA ARG A 248 -15.94 -2.36 -12.28
C ARG A 248 -17.05 -3.24 -12.88
N LYS A 249 -17.88 -2.70 -13.79
CA LYS A 249 -18.97 -3.44 -14.45
C LYS A 249 -18.47 -4.65 -15.27
N ASP A 250 -17.33 -4.52 -15.95
CA ASP A 250 -16.78 -5.61 -16.76
C ASP A 250 -16.09 -6.71 -15.92
N ALA A 251 -15.59 -6.38 -14.73
CA ALA A 251 -15.14 -7.36 -13.75
C ALA A 251 -16.31 -8.19 -13.19
N ASP A 252 -17.45 -7.54 -12.90
CA ASP A 252 -18.69 -8.20 -12.47
C ASP A 252 -19.21 -9.18 -13.55
N LYS A 253 -19.35 -8.71 -14.80
CA LYS A 253 -19.84 -9.52 -15.93
C LYS A 253 -19.02 -10.79 -16.19
N LYS A 254 -17.70 -10.77 -15.91
CA LYS A 254 -16.78 -11.90 -16.13
C LYS A 254 -16.77 -12.92 -14.99
N GLY A 255 -17.67 -12.78 -14.00
CA GLY A 255 -17.85 -13.76 -12.93
C GLY A 255 -16.78 -13.73 -11.83
N ALA A 256 -15.84 -12.79 -11.88
CA ALA A 256 -14.92 -12.52 -10.77
C ALA A 256 -15.64 -11.89 -9.55
N SER A 257 -16.81 -11.29 -9.80
CA SER A 257 -17.71 -10.77 -8.78
C SER A 257 -19.16 -11.10 -9.16
N LYS A 258 -19.75 -12.08 -8.47
CA LYS A 258 -21.22 -12.31 -8.46
C LYS A 258 -21.92 -11.64 -7.27
N ALA A 259 -21.18 -10.92 -6.43
CA ALA A 259 -21.67 -10.40 -5.15
C ALA A 259 -21.46 -8.88 -4.98
N ALA A 260 -20.52 -8.26 -5.70
CA ALA A 260 -20.17 -6.86 -5.47
C ALA A 260 -20.82 -5.93 -6.51
N GLY A 261 -22.16 -5.85 -6.53
CA GLY A 261 -22.90 -5.00 -7.48
C GLY A 261 -22.30 -3.59 -7.60
N GLY A 262 -22.16 -3.07 -8.83
CA GLY A 262 -21.35 -1.91 -9.22
C GLY A 262 -21.78 -0.54 -8.69
N ILE A 263 -21.94 -0.41 -7.37
CA ILE A 263 -22.22 0.82 -6.64
C ILE A 263 -20.88 1.51 -6.34
N SER A 264 -20.74 2.78 -6.75
CA SER A 264 -19.58 3.59 -6.34
C SER A 264 -19.60 3.78 -4.83
N LEU A 265 -18.47 3.53 -4.19
CA LEU A 265 -18.37 3.55 -2.74
C LEU A 265 -17.91 4.92 -2.26
N ASP A 266 -18.68 5.55 -1.37
CA ASP A 266 -18.27 6.76 -0.66
C ASP A 266 -17.03 6.46 0.20
N GLN A 267 -15.93 7.15 -0.09
CA GLN A 267 -14.65 6.88 0.56
C GLN A 267 -14.52 7.55 1.92
N PHE A 268 -15.30 8.60 2.20
CA PHE A 268 -15.43 9.12 3.56
C PHE A 268 -16.14 8.10 4.45
N VAL A 269 -17.22 7.47 3.97
CA VAL A 269 -17.90 6.39 4.69
C VAL A 269 -16.96 5.19 4.89
N LEU A 270 -16.26 4.74 3.84
CA LEU A 270 -15.30 3.64 3.96
C LEU A 270 -14.18 3.94 4.96
N MET A 271 -13.59 5.14 4.91
CA MET A 271 -12.54 5.55 5.85
C MET A 271 -13.07 5.62 7.29
N THR A 272 -14.28 6.16 7.48
CA THR A 272 -14.93 6.26 8.79
C THR A 272 -15.18 4.87 9.39
N GLU A 273 -15.79 3.96 8.65
CA GLU A 273 -16.06 2.60 9.14
C GLU A 273 -14.77 1.78 9.33
N LEU A 274 -13.75 1.99 8.48
CA LEU A 274 -12.42 1.40 8.68
C LEU A 274 -11.78 1.87 9.99
N ILE A 275 -11.90 3.16 10.34
CA ILE A 275 -11.36 3.71 11.59
C ILE A 275 -12.13 3.16 12.80
N HIS A 276 -13.45 3.01 12.72
CA HIS A 276 -14.24 2.33 13.76
C HIS A 276 -13.85 0.86 13.92
N LEU A 277 -13.63 0.14 12.82
CA LEU A 277 -13.15 -1.25 12.85
C LEU A 277 -11.75 -1.35 13.46
N LEU A 278 -10.83 -0.47 13.08
CA LEU A 278 -9.48 -0.38 13.68
C LEU A 278 -9.57 -0.14 15.18
N ARG A 279 -10.33 0.88 15.63
CA ARG A 279 -10.58 1.17 17.04
C ARG A 279 -11.09 -0.06 17.81
N GLY A 280 -11.98 -0.85 17.20
CA GLY A 280 -12.47 -2.12 17.77
C GLY A 280 -11.45 -3.27 17.79
N GLU A 281 -10.45 -3.29 16.89
CA GLU A 281 -9.42 -4.32 16.82
C GLU A 281 -8.17 -4.02 17.67
N ILE A 282 -7.77 -2.75 17.80
CA ILE A 282 -6.53 -2.34 18.47
C ILE A 282 -6.71 -1.44 19.69
N GLY A 283 -7.89 -0.84 19.90
CA GLY A 283 -8.13 0.13 20.96
C GLY A 283 -7.57 1.53 20.66
N GLU A 284 -8.07 2.55 21.36
CA GLU A 284 -7.73 3.97 21.12
C GLU A 284 -6.25 4.29 21.37
N GLU A 285 -5.63 3.66 22.37
CA GLU A 285 -4.21 3.90 22.72
C GLU A 285 -3.29 3.51 21.56
N LYS A 286 -3.41 2.27 21.08
CA LYS A 286 -2.63 1.77 19.94
C LYS A 286 -3.06 2.41 18.61
N LEU A 287 -4.30 2.89 18.48
CA LEU A 287 -4.73 3.69 17.33
C LEU A 287 -3.92 5.00 17.25
N ASN A 288 -3.72 5.68 18.38
CA ASN A 288 -2.89 6.88 18.49
C ASN A 288 -1.38 6.63 18.33
N GLU A 289 -0.92 5.38 18.29
CA GLU A 289 0.47 5.02 17.94
C GLU A 289 0.61 4.58 16.48
N THR A 290 -0.51 4.26 15.81
CA THR A 290 -0.52 3.76 14.44
C THR A 290 -0.28 4.89 13.44
N THR A 291 0.67 4.71 12.52
CA THR A 291 0.89 5.70 11.45
C THR A 291 -0.20 5.57 10.38
N PHE A 292 -0.86 6.68 10.03
CA PHE A 292 -1.87 6.72 8.97
C PHE A 292 -1.38 7.59 7.80
N ILE A 293 -1.32 6.99 6.61
CA ILE A 293 -0.92 7.68 5.37
C ILE A 293 -2.14 7.72 4.45
N CYS A 294 -2.77 8.89 4.37
CA CYS A 294 -3.77 9.17 3.35
C CYS A 294 -3.06 9.47 2.03
N VAL A 295 -3.27 8.61 1.04
CA VAL A 295 -2.72 8.77 -0.30
C VAL A 295 -3.84 9.25 -1.21
N VAL A 296 -3.64 10.36 -1.92
CA VAL A 296 -4.53 10.80 -3.00
C VAL A 296 -3.90 10.36 -4.32
N PRO A 297 -4.26 9.19 -4.88
CA PRO A 297 -3.74 8.73 -6.16
C PRO A 297 -4.30 9.56 -7.30
N LYS A 298 -3.57 9.60 -8.43
CA LYS A 298 -3.92 10.36 -9.63
C LYS A 298 -3.98 11.89 -9.36
N ALA A 299 -3.10 12.37 -8.48
CA ALA A 299 -3.02 13.79 -8.12
C ALA A 299 -2.73 14.72 -9.31
N ASP A 300 -2.03 14.21 -10.32
CA ASP A 300 -1.76 14.84 -11.62
C ASP A 300 -3.03 15.22 -12.39
N LEU A 301 -4.13 14.47 -12.26
CA LEU A 301 -5.43 14.83 -12.86
C LEU A 301 -6.07 16.09 -12.24
N PHE A 302 -5.49 16.61 -11.16
CA PHE A 302 -5.90 17.84 -10.48
C PHE A 302 -4.78 18.89 -10.52
N ALA A 303 -4.08 18.98 -11.67
CA ALA A 303 -3.08 20.00 -11.96
C ALA A 303 -3.20 20.48 -13.42
N THR A 304 -3.30 21.79 -13.65
CA THR A 304 -3.41 22.39 -14.99
C THR A 304 -2.14 22.29 -15.79
N SER A 305 -0.99 22.12 -15.13
CA SER A 305 0.30 21.79 -15.74
C SER A 305 0.34 20.41 -16.44
N TYR A 306 -0.75 19.62 -16.35
CA TYR A 306 -0.99 18.41 -17.14
C TYR A 306 -1.77 18.67 -18.45
N LEU A 307 -2.36 19.87 -18.61
CA LEU A 307 -3.11 20.27 -19.80
C LEU A 307 -2.23 21.11 -20.73
N ASN A 308 -2.40 20.91 -22.04
CA ASN A 308 -1.72 21.70 -23.06
C ASN A 308 -2.17 23.17 -22.93
N ALA A 309 -1.24 24.12 -22.77
CA ALA A 309 -1.54 25.51 -22.43
C ALA A 309 -2.51 26.21 -23.41
N ASN A 310 -2.61 25.70 -24.63
CA ASN A 310 -3.58 26.16 -25.65
C ASN A 310 -5.05 25.71 -25.40
N MET A 311 -5.33 24.99 -24.30
CA MET A 311 -6.67 24.50 -23.94
C MET A 311 -7.19 24.99 -22.57
N LEU A 312 -6.45 25.88 -21.90
CA LEU A 312 -6.88 26.53 -20.67
C LEU A 312 -7.53 27.88 -21.02
N GLU A 313 -8.71 28.16 -20.48
CA GLU A 313 -9.24 29.53 -20.47
C GLU A 313 -8.53 30.36 -19.38
N ASP A 314 -8.39 31.67 -19.58
CA ASP A 314 -7.65 32.56 -18.67
C ASP A 314 -8.16 32.45 -17.23
N GLY A 315 -7.31 31.93 -16.33
CA GLY A 315 -7.58 31.83 -14.90
C GLY A 315 -8.08 30.47 -14.40
N GLU A 316 -8.24 29.46 -15.25
CA GLU A 316 -8.49 28.09 -14.77
C GLU A 316 -7.26 27.54 -14.02
N GLN A 317 -7.43 27.17 -12.75
CA GLN A 317 -6.41 26.51 -11.92
C GLN A 317 -7.03 25.38 -11.11
N TYR A 318 -6.29 24.28 -10.95
CA TYR A 318 -6.66 23.19 -10.06
C TYR A 318 -5.98 23.35 -8.69
N PHE A 319 -6.61 22.76 -7.66
CA PHE A 319 -6.18 22.88 -6.28
C PHE A 319 -4.84 22.23 -5.93
N LEU A 320 -4.24 21.40 -6.80
CA LEU A 320 -2.87 20.86 -6.62
C LEU A 320 -1.82 21.55 -7.51
N ASP A 321 -2.15 22.59 -8.27
CA ASP A 321 -1.14 23.36 -9.01
C ASP A 321 -0.11 24.01 -8.06
N GLU A 322 -0.58 24.59 -6.96
CA GLU A 322 0.29 25.14 -5.91
C GLU A 322 1.11 24.04 -5.22
N PHE A 323 0.53 22.85 -5.04
CA PHE A 323 1.23 21.71 -4.45
C PHE A 323 2.41 21.30 -5.34
N PHE A 324 2.16 21.01 -6.62
CA PHE A 324 3.22 20.58 -7.54
C PHE A 324 4.27 21.67 -7.78
N LYS A 325 3.86 22.93 -7.92
CA LYS A 325 4.80 24.05 -8.02
C LYS A 325 5.74 24.12 -6.82
N ARG A 326 5.23 24.00 -5.58
CA ARG A 326 6.09 23.96 -4.38
C ARG A 326 7.02 22.75 -4.36
N MET A 327 6.61 21.59 -4.90
CA MET A 327 7.50 20.42 -5.03
C MET A 327 8.64 20.65 -6.05
N GLU A 328 8.40 21.44 -7.09
CA GLU A 328 9.44 21.88 -8.04
C GLU A 328 10.37 22.94 -7.43
N ASP A 329 9.81 23.94 -6.73
CA ASP A 329 10.59 24.96 -5.99
C ASP A 329 11.51 24.30 -4.95
N MET A 330 11.06 23.19 -4.33
CA MET A 330 11.83 22.35 -3.41
C MET A 330 12.80 21.36 -4.09
N GLN A 331 12.84 21.30 -5.42
CA GLN A 331 13.65 20.36 -6.22
C GLN A 331 13.35 18.86 -5.95
N ILE A 332 12.15 18.55 -5.45
CA ILE A 332 11.67 17.17 -5.29
C ILE A 332 11.16 16.64 -6.64
N LEU A 333 10.48 17.48 -7.41
CA LEU A 333 10.11 17.20 -8.80
C LEU A 333 11.09 17.89 -9.75
N VAL A 334 11.63 17.12 -10.70
CA VAL A 334 12.60 17.59 -11.70
C VAL A 334 12.26 17.05 -13.10
N PRO A 335 12.76 17.67 -14.19
CA PRO A 335 12.54 17.19 -15.55
C PRO A 335 13.10 15.78 -15.77
N SER A 336 12.32 14.92 -16.42
CA SER A 336 12.67 13.54 -16.71
C SER A 336 13.65 13.45 -17.87
N PRO A 337 14.75 12.68 -17.77
CA PRO A 337 15.62 12.40 -18.90
C PRO A 337 14.94 11.50 -19.96
N HIS A 338 13.73 11.00 -19.69
CA HIS A 338 12.98 10.10 -20.56
C HIS A 338 11.74 10.74 -21.21
N ALA A 339 11.32 11.93 -20.78
CA ALA A 339 10.22 12.67 -21.36
C ALA A 339 10.62 14.13 -21.61
N PRO A 340 10.69 14.60 -22.88
CA PRO A 340 11.19 15.93 -23.24
C PRO A 340 10.17 17.06 -23.03
N ASP A 341 9.14 16.84 -22.21
CA ASP A 341 8.09 17.81 -21.91
C ASP A 341 8.50 18.68 -20.71
N GLU A 342 8.32 19.99 -20.80
CA GLU A 342 8.59 20.95 -19.72
C GLU A 342 7.42 21.02 -18.71
N GLY A 343 6.24 20.49 -19.08
CA GLY A 343 5.07 20.37 -18.22
C GLY A 343 5.20 19.33 -17.11
N LEU A 344 4.12 19.18 -16.32
CA LEU A 344 4.09 18.18 -15.24
C LEU A 344 4.21 16.71 -15.75
N PRO A 345 3.66 16.29 -16.92
CA PRO A 345 3.85 14.93 -17.42
C PRO A 345 5.34 14.56 -17.51
N GLY A 346 6.14 15.46 -18.08
CA GLY A 346 7.59 15.32 -18.23
C GLY A 346 8.41 15.38 -16.93
N LYS A 347 7.81 15.61 -15.77
CA LYS A 347 8.51 15.64 -14.47
C LYS A 347 8.36 14.32 -13.71
N TYR A 348 9.39 13.98 -12.94
CA TYR A 348 9.41 12.83 -12.05
C TYR A 348 9.96 13.23 -10.68
N SER A 349 9.63 12.46 -9.65
CA SER A 349 10.18 12.67 -8.31
C SER A 349 11.55 12.01 -8.12
N VAL A 350 12.44 12.72 -7.44
CA VAL A 350 13.80 12.29 -7.11
C VAL A 350 13.99 12.24 -5.60
N PHE A 351 14.66 11.19 -5.13
CA PHE A 351 15.25 11.19 -3.80
C PHE A 351 16.54 12.02 -3.83
N SER A 352 16.52 13.21 -3.23
CA SER A 352 17.73 14.00 -3.03
C SER A 352 18.64 13.35 -1.98
N THR A 353 19.95 13.43 -2.15
CA THR A 353 20.92 12.91 -1.17
C THR A 353 21.04 13.78 0.08
N GLN A 354 20.56 15.03 0.03
CA GLN A 354 20.48 15.92 1.20
C GLN A 354 19.36 15.50 2.17
N VAL A 355 18.36 14.75 1.67
CA VAL A 355 17.16 14.32 2.43
C VAL A 355 17.54 13.45 3.63
N MET A 356 18.67 12.75 3.61
CA MET A 356 19.01 11.74 4.61
C MET A 356 19.03 12.27 6.06
N GLN A 357 19.46 13.52 6.29
CA GLN A 357 19.48 14.12 7.63
C GLN A 357 18.08 14.46 8.17
N ASN A 358 17.06 14.55 7.31
CA ASN A 358 15.72 14.97 7.70
C ASN A 358 14.61 14.31 6.86
N ALA A 359 14.75 13.01 6.54
CA ALA A 359 13.86 12.34 5.61
C ALA A 359 12.40 12.36 6.10
N LEU A 360 12.19 12.16 7.40
CA LEU A 360 10.88 12.27 8.03
C LEU A 360 10.34 13.71 8.03
N GLY A 361 11.21 14.72 8.20
CA GLY A 361 10.82 16.13 8.15
C GLY A 361 10.48 16.61 6.73
N GLU A 362 11.13 16.07 5.69
CA GLU A 362 10.73 16.30 4.31
C GLU A 362 9.37 15.68 4.02
N CYS A 363 9.16 14.41 4.40
CA CYS A 363 7.84 13.75 4.31
C CYS A 363 6.76 14.55 5.04
N ALA A 364 7.07 15.10 6.22
CA ALA A 364 6.17 15.96 6.97
C ALA A 364 5.91 17.30 6.27
N ASN A 365 6.91 17.89 5.62
CA ASN A 365 6.77 19.14 4.87
C ASN A 365 5.89 18.95 3.61
N ILE A 366 6.15 17.91 2.81
CA ILE A 366 5.28 17.52 1.68
C ILE A 366 3.85 17.33 2.19
N SER A 367 3.67 16.63 3.30
CA SER A 367 2.36 16.42 3.92
C SER A 367 1.73 17.70 4.47
N ASN A 368 2.48 18.70 4.88
CA ASN A 368 1.95 19.99 5.32
C ASN A 368 1.47 20.82 4.13
N ILE A 369 2.24 20.85 3.05
CA ILE A 369 1.85 21.50 1.80
C ILE A 369 0.58 20.83 1.22
N ALA A 370 0.48 19.49 1.31
CA ALA A 370 -0.75 18.78 0.96
C ALA A 370 -1.95 19.19 1.83
N ARG A 371 -1.79 19.31 3.16
CA ARG A 371 -2.85 19.80 4.06
C ARG A 371 -3.32 21.22 3.72
N GLU A 372 -2.43 22.08 3.24
CA GLU A 372 -2.78 23.43 2.80
C GLU A 372 -3.54 23.46 1.46
N CYS A 373 -3.19 22.57 0.53
CA CYS A 373 -3.72 22.57 -0.83
C CYS A 373 -5.02 21.76 -0.99
N LEU A 374 -5.13 20.59 -0.35
CA LEU A 374 -6.29 19.69 -0.47
C LEU A 374 -7.65 20.37 -0.12
N PRO A 375 -7.78 21.19 0.94
CA PRO A 375 -9.02 21.91 1.24
C PRO A 375 -9.43 22.94 0.18
N LYS A 376 -8.52 23.36 -0.72
CA LYS A 376 -8.82 24.33 -1.80
C LYS A 376 -9.61 23.71 -2.95
N ILE A 377 -9.97 22.42 -2.87
CA ILE A 377 -10.78 21.73 -3.90
C ILE A 377 -12.07 22.50 -4.29
N GLY A 378 -12.72 23.19 -3.35
CA GLY A 378 -13.90 24.02 -3.61
C GLY A 378 -13.62 25.26 -4.46
N SER A 379 -12.39 25.81 -4.45
CA SER A 379 -12.03 26.95 -5.31
C SER A 379 -11.84 26.54 -6.77
N ALA A 380 -11.40 25.30 -7.03
CA ALA A 380 -11.23 24.75 -8.38
C ALA A 380 -12.54 24.40 -9.11
N LEU A 381 -13.70 24.51 -8.43
CA LEU A 381 -14.99 24.38 -9.09
C LEU A 381 -15.25 25.59 -10.02
N PRO A 382 -15.96 25.42 -11.15
CA PRO A 382 -16.15 26.51 -12.11
C PRO A 382 -17.11 27.60 -11.61
N ASN A 383 -17.03 28.79 -12.20
CA ASN A 383 -17.67 30.02 -11.73
C ASN A 383 -19.21 29.96 -11.56
N GLY A 384 -19.89 29.00 -12.20
CA GLY A 384 -21.33 28.76 -12.02
C GLY A 384 -21.71 27.98 -10.74
N THR A 385 -20.75 27.40 -10.01
CA THR A 385 -21.02 26.62 -8.80
C THR A 385 -21.21 27.51 -7.58
N SER A 386 -22.28 27.27 -6.82
CA SER A 386 -22.66 28.08 -5.64
C SER A 386 -21.60 28.06 -4.54
N GLU A 387 -21.43 29.20 -3.85
CA GLU A 387 -20.47 29.33 -2.74
C GLU A 387 -20.74 28.32 -1.62
N ALA A 388 -22.01 28.03 -1.32
CA ALA A 388 -22.39 27.00 -0.35
C ALA A 388 -21.87 25.60 -0.75
N SER A 389 -21.92 25.25 -2.04
CA SER A 389 -21.38 23.99 -2.56
C SER A 389 -19.85 23.95 -2.50
N ARG A 390 -19.18 25.07 -2.81
CA ARG A 390 -17.72 25.22 -2.70
C ARG A 390 -17.25 25.03 -1.27
N MET A 391 -17.84 25.80 -0.33
CA MET A 391 -17.58 25.70 1.10
C MET A 391 -17.85 24.30 1.63
N ALA A 392 -18.98 23.68 1.27
CA ALA A 392 -19.31 22.33 1.74
C ALA A 392 -18.28 21.28 1.30
N LEU A 393 -17.76 21.37 0.07
CA LEU A 393 -16.72 20.45 -0.40
C LEU A 393 -15.38 20.70 0.32
N SER A 394 -14.96 21.96 0.43
CA SER A 394 -13.76 22.34 1.19
C SER A 394 -13.83 21.90 2.65
N ASP A 395 -14.97 22.07 3.31
CA ASP A 395 -15.23 21.61 4.68
C ASP A 395 -15.19 20.08 4.77
N ARG A 396 -15.78 19.37 3.80
CA ARG A 396 -15.76 17.90 3.79
C ARG A 396 -14.34 17.35 3.70
N VAL A 397 -13.45 17.96 2.92
CA VAL A 397 -12.02 17.61 2.90
C VAL A 397 -11.30 18.07 4.17
N SER A 398 -11.44 19.34 4.58
CA SER A 398 -10.70 19.88 5.72
C SER A 398 -11.08 19.21 7.05
N LYS A 399 -12.38 19.03 7.31
CA LYS A 399 -12.90 18.49 8.57
C LYS A 399 -13.09 16.98 8.49
N GLY A 400 -13.70 16.50 7.42
CA GLY A 400 -14.06 15.09 7.24
C GLY A 400 -12.90 14.18 6.82
N LEU A 401 -11.91 14.67 6.06
CA LEU A 401 -10.72 13.89 5.72
C LEU A 401 -9.54 14.22 6.65
N ILE A 402 -9.11 15.49 6.70
CA ILE A 402 -7.88 15.85 7.41
C ILE A 402 -8.10 15.84 8.93
N GLN A 403 -8.96 16.71 9.45
CA GLN A 403 -9.11 16.88 10.90
C GLN A 403 -9.63 15.61 11.59
N TYR A 404 -10.57 14.89 11.00
CA TYR A 404 -11.09 13.63 11.55
C TYR A 404 -10.00 12.56 11.73
N VAL A 405 -9.15 12.37 10.72
CA VAL A 405 -8.02 11.42 10.78
C VAL A 405 -6.98 11.88 11.80
N GLU A 406 -6.62 13.16 11.83
CA GLU A 406 -5.67 13.71 12.82
C GLU A 406 -6.18 13.60 14.26
N ASN A 407 -7.49 13.72 14.48
CA ASN A 407 -8.10 13.50 15.79
C ASN A 407 -8.13 12.02 16.22
N CYS A 408 -8.06 11.06 15.27
CA CYS A 408 -8.14 9.63 15.57
C CYS A 408 -6.78 8.95 15.75
N PHE A 409 -5.72 9.43 15.07
CA PHE A 409 -4.38 8.85 15.12
C PHE A 409 -3.32 9.78 15.76
N GLY A 410 -3.67 11.04 16.02
CA GLY A 410 -2.72 12.09 16.38
C GLY A 410 -2.04 12.70 15.15
N LYS A 411 -2.00 14.04 15.09
CA LYS A 411 -1.47 14.81 13.94
C LYS A 411 -0.06 14.39 13.51
N GLN A 412 0.81 14.06 14.46
CA GLN A 412 2.19 13.62 14.25
C GLN A 412 2.31 12.22 13.61
N ASN A 413 1.22 11.45 13.55
CA ASN A 413 1.17 10.12 12.95
C ASN A 413 0.44 10.11 11.59
N CYS A 414 -0.11 11.25 11.20
CA CYS A 414 -0.87 11.41 9.96
C CYS A 414 -0.01 12.02 8.86
N PHE A 415 -0.07 11.43 7.67
CA PHE A 415 0.55 11.97 6.45
C PHE A 415 -0.48 12.01 5.33
N PHE A 416 -0.44 13.06 4.52
CA PHE A 416 -1.31 13.29 3.37
C PHE A 416 -0.42 13.45 2.14
N LEU A 417 -0.50 12.51 1.19
CA LEU A 417 0.36 12.45 0.01
C LEU A 417 -0.46 12.41 -1.28
N PRO A 418 -0.58 13.53 -1.99
CA PRO A 418 -0.96 13.54 -3.40
C PRO A 418 0.16 12.88 -4.22
N VAL A 419 -0.18 11.82 -4.96
CA VAL A 419 0.78 11.04 -5.76
C VAL A 419 0.22 10.72 -7.14
N SER A 420 1.11 10.55 -8.13
CA SER A 420 0.78 9.87 -9.38
C SER A 420 1.74 8.70 -9.59
N PRO A 421 1.30 7.44 -9.39
CA PRO A 421 2.16 6.28 -9.59
C PRO A 421 2.48 5.99 -11.06
N THR A 422 1.59 6.32 -12.00
CA THR A 422 1.87 6.18 -13.44
C THR A 422 2.55 7.44 -14.00
N GLY A 423 2.33 8.60 -13.39
CA GLY A 423 2.86 9.88 -13.82
C GLY A 423 2.13 10.50 -15.01
N GLU A 424 1.39 9.68 -15.76
CA GLU A 424 0.74 9.96 -17.04
C GLU A 424 -0.53 9.08 -17.18
N ASP A 425 -1.51 9.51 -18.01
CA ASP A 425 -2.62 8.69 -18.48
C ASP A 425 -2.14 7.78 -19.63
N PRO A 426 -2.35 6.44 -19.60
CA PRO A 426 -1.92 5.52 -20.66
C PRO A 426 -2.48 5.76 -22.07
N ARG A 427 -3.30 6.80 -22.26
CA ARG A 427 -3.77 7.28 -23.56
C ARG A 427 -2.83 8.31 -24.19
N ASP A 428 -2.15 9.10 -23.37
CA ASP A 428 -1.25 10.18 -23.80
C ASP A 428 0.12 9.63 -24.24
N ALA A 429 0.52 8.48 -23.68
CA ALA A 429 1.67 7.67 -24.14
C ALA A 429 1.52 7.16 -25.60
N GLY A 430 0.36 7.40 -26.24
CA GLY A 430 0.05 7.10 -27.64
C GLY A 430 0.76 7.98 -28.67
N GLY A 431 2.05 8.27 -28.49
CA GLY A 431 2.89 8.76 -29.58
C GLY A 431 2.88 7.76 -30.74
N THR A 432 2.74 8.26 -31.98
CA THR A 432 2.60 7.42 -33.19
C THR A 432 3.62 6.27 -33.21
N PRO A 433 3.21 5.01 -33.45
CA PRO A 433 4.11 3.87 -33.34
C PRO A 433 5.20 3.93 -34.42
N ARG A 434 6.39 4.42 -34.04
CA ARG A 434 7.59 4.37 -34.87
C ARG A 434 8.09 2.93 -34.94
N HIS A 435 7.67 2.22 -35.99
CA HIS A 435 8.18 0.92 -36.42
C HIS A 435 8.15 -0.20 -35.35
N ALA A 436 6.94 -0.67 -35.03
CA ALA A 436 6.73 -2.03 -34.56
C ALA A 436 5.94 -2.81 -35.61
N ASP A 437 6.51 -3.91 -36.11
CA ASP A 437 5.94 -4.69 -37.22
C ASP A 437 4.55 -5.24 -36.92
N ASN A 438 3.75 -5.38 -37.98
CA ASN A 438 2.43 -6.03 -37.98
C ASN A 438 2.51 -7.54 -37.71
N ARG A 439 2.90 -7.94 -36.49
CA ARG A 439 2.70 -9.31 -35.99
C ARG A 439 1.55 -9.34 -35.00
N LYS A 440 0.42 -9.82 -35.52
CA LYS A 440 -0.79 -10.20 -34.79
C LYS A 440 -0.45 -11.02 -33.52
N MET A 441 -0.43 -10.37 -32.36
CA MET A 441 -0.63 -11.05 -31.07
C MET A 441 -2.13 -11.05 -30.77
N ALA A 442 -2.82 -12.04 -31.33
CA ALA A 442 -4.15 -12.40 -30.86
C ALA A 442 -3.98 -13.13 -29.51
N GLY A 443 -4.08 -12.40 -28.40
CA GLY A 443 -3.92 -12.99 -27.06
C GLY A 443 -3.94 -11.96 -25.93
N SER A 444 -5.04 -11.95 -25.17
CA SER A 444 -5.28 -11.17 -23.94
C SER A 444 -5.50 -9.64 -24.06
N PRO A 445 -6.72 -9.14 -23.80
CA PRO A 445 -7.03 -7.70 -23.76
C PRO A 445 -6.76 -7.06 -22.37
N THR A 446 -5.84 -7.60 -21.55
CA THR A 446 -5.69 -7.21 -20.13
C THR A 446 -4.37 -6.58 -19.74
N ALA A 447 -3.40 -6.44 -20.64
CA ALA A 447 -2.12 -5.77 -20.36
C ALA A 447 -2.12 -4.40 -21.04
N ARG A 448 -2.53 -3.36 -20.30
CA ARG A 448 -2.23 -1.97 -20.69
C ARG A 448 -0.78 -1.68 -20.31
N SER A 449 -0.08 -0.92 -21.15
CA SER A 449 1.31 -0.50 -20.91
C SER A 449 1.53 0.89 -21.51
N LEU A 450 2.35 1.70 -20.83
CA LEU A 450 2.89 2.97 -21.33
C LEU A 450 3.96 2.77 -22.41
N GLY A 451 4.54 1.57 -22.53
CA GLY A 451 5.69 1.28 -23.41
C GLY A 451 7.04 1.79 -22.88
N HIS A 452 7.06 2.60 -21.83
CA HIS A 452 8.25 3.11 -21.14
C HIS A 452 8.04 3.12 -19.63
N ARG A 453 9.11 3.33 -18.85
CA ARG A 453 9.01 3.47 -17.39
C ARG A 453 8.08 4.64 -17.01
N PRO A 454 7.21 4.51 -16.00
CA PRO A 454 6.41 5.60 -15.45
C PRO A 454 7.26 6.80 -15.01
N ASN A 455 6.81 8.02 -15.30
CA ASN A 455 7.34 9.25 -14.71
C ASN A 455 6.64 9.54 -13.37
N GLN A 456 6.76 8.60 -12.43
CA GLN A 456 6.01 8.65 -11.17
C GLN A 456 6.35 9.90 -10.34
N LYS A 457 5.33 10.41 -9.64
CA LYS A 457 5.37 11.61 -8.82
C LYS A 457 4.99 11.24 -7.37
N LEU A 458 5.98 11.28 -6.49
CA LEU A 458 5.91 11.08 -5.03
C LEU A 458 5.44 9.69 -4.54
N ALA A 459 5.24 8.72 -5.44
CA ALA A 459 4.69 7.39 -5.12
C ALA A 459 5.57 6.61 -4.13
N GLU A 460 6.89 6.78 -4.23
CA GLU A 460 7.92 6.20 -3.39
C GLU A 460 7.95 6.78 -1.95
N TYR A 461 7.46 8.00 -1.72
CA TYR A 461 7.40 8.61 -0.38
C TYR A 461 6.44 7.89 0.56
N VAL A 462 5.40 7.24 0.00
CA VAL A 462 4.48 6.36 0.75
C VAL A 462 5.23 5.20 1.43
N PHE A 463 6.31 4.72 0.79
CA PHE A 463 7.15 3.64 1.29
C PHE A 463 8.32 4.16 2.14
N LEU A 464 8.79 5.39 1.87
CA LEU A 464 9.80 6.07 2.70
C LEU A 464 9.28 6.36 4.12
N ILE A 465 8.09 6.93 4.30
CA ILE A 465 7.56 7.34 5.61
C ILE A 465 7.70 6.26 6.71
N PRO A 466 7.17 5.03 6.54
CA PRO A 466 7.24 4.02 7.60
C PRO A 466 8.67 3.54 7.86
N VAL A 467 9.54 3.57 6.84
CA VAL A 467 10.96 3.22 6.98
C VAL A 467 11.72 4.31 7.73
N ALA A 468 11.54 5.58 7.36
CA ALA A 468 12.16 6.73 8.01
C ALA A 468 11.76 6.83 9.49
N ARG A 469 10.47 6.60 9.82
CA ARG A 469 10.00 6.53 11.21
C ARG A 469 10.65 5.39 12.00
N ALA A 470 10.70 4.19 11.43
CA ALA A 470 11.22 3.01 12.14
C ALA A 470 12.75 3.03 12.31
N LEU A 471 13.47 3.75 11.45
CA LEU A 471 14.93 3.94 11.50
C LEU A 471 15.36 5.26 12.17
N GLY A 472 14.43 6.11 12.61
CA GLY A 472 14.73 7.40 13.24
C GLY A 472 15.32 8.47 12.28
N LEU A 473 15.15 8.31 10.97
CA LEU A 473 15.78 9.17 9.95
C LEU A 473 15.13 10.56 9.91
N GLY A 474 15.68 11.50 10.68
CA GLY A 474 15.21 12.88 10.78
C GLY A 474 14.59 13.27 12.11
N GLN A 475 14.80 12.49 13.19
CA GLN A 475 14.67 13.04 14.54
C GLN A 475 16.02 13.66 14.97
N PRO A 476 16.03 14.85 15.61
CA PRO A 476 17.25 15.40 16.18
C PRO A 476 17.76 14.47 17.29
N GLU A 477 19.08 14.25 17.36
CA GLU A 477 19.69 13.42 18.39
C GLU A 477 19.38 13.99 19.79
N GLY A 478 18.55 13.29 20.58
CA GLY A 478 18.28 13.61 21.98
C GLY A 478 16.88 14.13 22.35
N SER A 479 15.82 13.73 21.63
CA SER A 479 14.41 13.92 22.05
C SER A 479 13.87 12.74 22.87
#